data_AF-A0A9E0JTD5-F1
#
_entry.id   AF-A0A9E0JTD5-F1
#
_cell.length_a   1.000
_cell.length_b   1.000
_cell.length_c   1.000
_cell.angle_alpha   90.00
_cell.angle_beta   90.00
_cell.angle_gamma   90.00
#
_symmetry.space_group_name_H-M   'P 1'
#
loop_
_entity.id
_entity.type
_entity.pdbx_description
1 polymer ?
#
loop_
_entity_poly.entity_id
_entity_poly.type
_entity_poly.pdbx_seq_one_letter_code
_entity_poly.pdbx_strand_id
1 'polypeptide(L)'
;VAADRAQALQAIRAANPPLKDRQHRQLFQDRNKGKPSLTLIKTRRILSFAIFILFVLLFAGAEKMSAVLSGILPPLQFVPALLRTLTRPDVVFLAGLAFILLITMLFGRVYCSFLCPLGTLQDLLMAGSKRLGLRPAPSYAKPLNVLRYGLLALTAATALFGSLSLVILLDPYSLTGRMLTHFLQPLAAHAYNLFILVLKPFDLYLHPKQTTFIPLAVGATTGGFVLLVSILALRHGRLYCNTVCPVGTLLGLLSRASVFHFALHPKTCLACRRCESACKAACIDPQNAAVDMSRCVGCFNCLDACSSGVIRYQKRQRQPKTSRWSPSRRRLILAGIAAASGFWALNANLRECFSARDAGANPAVTPPGSISAQRFSQACTACSLCVSACPTRVLTPTLTAFGLSGPLQPKMNYEKSYCDYECDVCGRVCPTGAILPIGLAEKKLTQIGEAELLKDICVVYVDDRNCGACGEVCPTHAIRFTEKETILYPEIDRQYCIGCGACQLACPTTPRSIVVHARPEHKKAQKYIHPETSGESRTSSDQDFPF
;
A
#
# COMPACT_ATOMS: atom_id res chain seq x y z
N VAL A 1 64.58 -0.24 -11.35
CA VAL A 1 63.38 0.25 -10.62
C VAL A 1 62.05 -0.16 -11.26
N ALA A 2 61.72 0.25 -12.50
CA ALA A 2 60.46 -0.18 -13.15
C ALA A 2 60.47 -1.66 -13.59
N ALA A 3 61.62 -2.17 -14.06
CA ALA A 3 61.82 -3.58 -14.42
C ALA A 3 61.78 -4.52 -13.20
N ASP A 4 62.38 -4.12 -12.07
CA ASP A 4 62.36 -4.90 -10.81
C ASP A 4 60.95 -5.05 -10.23
N ARG A 5 60.11 -4.02 -10.39
CA ARG A 5 58.73 -4.02 -9.93
C ARG A 5 57.86 -4.99 -10.73
N ALA A 6 58.13 -5.14 -12.02
CA ALA A 6 57.45 -6.10 -12.89
C ALA A 6 57.85 -7.54 -12.56
N GLN A 7 59.14 -7.79 -12.27
CA GLN A 7 59.64 -9.10 -11.84
C GLN A 7 59.11 -9.49 -10.45
N ALA A 8 59.02 -8.55 -9.51
CA ALA A 8 58.41 -8.79 -8.20
C ALA A 8 56.90 -9.12 -8.30
N LEU A 9 56.17 -8.44 -9.20
CA LEU A 9 54.75 -8.73 -9.49
C LEU A 9 54.55 -10.08 -10.19
N GLN A 10 55.49 -10.50 -11.04
CA GLN A 10 55.47 -11.83 -11.66
C GLN A 10 55.78 -12.94 -10.65
N ALA A 11 56.73 -12.73 -9.73
CA ALA A 11 57.03 -13.67 -8.65
C ALA A 11 55.84 -13.85 -7.69
N ILE A 12 55.12 -12.77 -7.36
CA ILE A 12 53.88 -12.82 -6.54
C ILE A 12 52.76 -13.58 -7.28
N ARG A 13 52.66 -13.45 -8.60
CA ARG A 13 51.69 -14.20 -9.43
C ARG A 13 52.06 -15.68 -9.59
N ALA A 14 53.35 -16.02 -9.59
CA ALA A 14 53.81 -17.40 -9.62
C ALA A 14 53.61 -18.12 -8.26
N ALA A 15 53.73 -17.39 -7.14
CA ALA A 15 53.48 -17.92 -5.80
C ALA A 15 51.99 -18.11 -5.46
N ASN A 16 51.08 -17.45 -6.19
CA ASN A 16 49.62 -17.57 -6.05
C ASN A 16 48.98 -17.85 -7.41
N PRO A 17 49.01 -19.11 -7.91
CA PRO A 17 48.33 -19.44 -9.15
C PRO A 17 46.83 -19.15 -9.00
N PRO A 18 46.14 -18.60 -10.03
CA PRO A 18 44.71 -18.46 -10.00
C PRO A 18 44.09 -19.86 -9.97
N LEU A 19 43.70 -20.30 -8.77
CA LEU A 19 42.91 -21.52 -8.56
C LEU A 19 41.71 -21.47 -9.51
N LYS A 20 41.67 -22.39 -10.47
CA LYS A 20 40.61 -22.50 -11.48
C LYS A 20 39.24 -22.40 -10.79
N ASP A 21 38.42 -21.44 -11.22
CA ASP A 21 37.07 -21.13 -10.72
C ASP A 21 36.16 -22.39 -10.58
N ARG A 22 36.46 -23.46 -11.34
CA ARG A 22 35.80 -24.77 -11.20
C ARG A 22 36.15 -25.55 -9.92
N GLN A 23 37.41 -25.56 -9.48
CA GLN A 23 37.81 -26.26 -8.24
C GLN A 23 37.31 -25.52 -7.00
N HIS A 24 37.29 -24.18 -7.02
CA HIS A 24 36.71 -23.40 -5.92
C HIS A 24 35.18 -23.56 -5.86
N ARG A 25 34.48 -23.69 -7.01
CA ARG A 25 33.05 -24.04 -7.06
C ARG A 25 32.77 -25.47 -6.59
N GLN A 26 33.59 -26.45 -6.95
CA GLN A 26 33.43 -27.84 -6.49
C GLN A 26 33.74 -27.98 -5.00
N LEU A 27 34.82 -27.37 -4.48
CA LEU A 27 35.12 -27.33 -3.03
C LEU A 27 34.06 -26.54 -2.24
N PHE A 28 33.45 -25.50 -2.81
CA PHE A 28 32.29 -24.82 -2.21
C PHE A 28 31.02 -25.69 -2.24
N GLN A 29 30.78 -26.42 -3.34
CA GLN A 29 29.64 -27.33 -3.47
C GLN A 29 29.75 -28.52 -2.52
N ASP A 30 30.94 -29.09 -2.33
CA ASP A 30 31.17 -30.22 -1.44
C ASP A 30 31.21 -29.81 0.04
N ARG A 31 31.69 -28.61 0.40
CA ARG A 31 31.57 -28.08 1.79
C ARG A 31 30.16 -27.62 2.19
N ASN A 32 29.24 -27.49 1.24
CA ASN A 32 27.86 -27.04 1.48
C ASN A 32 26.82 -28.17 1.42
N LYS A 33 27.22 -29.41 1.13
CA LYS A 33 26.37 -30.59 1.33
C LYS A 33 26.08 -30.75 2.84
N GLY A 34 24.86 -30.38 3.26
CA GLY A 34 24.36 -30.61 4.62
C GLY A 34 24.36 -29.42 5.59
N LYS A 35 24.70 -28.19 5.17
CA LYS A 35 24.61 -27.03 6.09
C LYS A 35 23.14 -26.59 6.31
N PRO A 36 22.63 -26.54 7.56
CA PRO A 36 21.26 -26.08 7.84
C PRO A 36 20.99 -24.63 7.43
N SER A 37 22.04 -23.81 7.24
CA SER A 37 21.94 -22.42 6.80
C SER A 37 21.43 -22.26 5.36
N LEU A 38 21.73 -23.19 4.46
CA LEU A 38 21.30 -23.12 3.06
C LEU A 38 19.80 -23.39 2.93
N THR A 39 19.27 -24.33 3.72
CA THR A 39 17.84 -24.66 3.79
C THR A 39 17.01 -23.46 4.28
N LEU A 40 17.50 -22.72 5.28
CA LEU A 40 16.84 -21.50 5.79
C LEU A 40 16.75 -20.39 4.73
N ILE A 41 17.84 -20.15 3.99
CA ILE A 41 17.87 -19.12 2.92
C ILE A 41 16.90 -19.48 1.79
N LYS A 42 16.86 -20.76 1.38
CA LYS A 42 15.94 -21.26 0.35
C LYS A 42 14.49 -21.13 0.82
N THR A 43 14.17 -21.61 2.02
CA THR A 43 12.83 -21.52 2.61
C THR A 43 12.36 -20.07 2.69
N ARG A 44 13.21 -19.15 3.19
CA ARG A 44 12.90 -17.72 3.20
C ARG A 44 12.58 -17.18 1.80
N ARG A 45 13.39 -17.50 0.79
CA ARG A 45 13.18 -17.01 -0.58
C ARG A 45 11.86 -17.51 -1.15
N ILE A 46 11.55 -18.80 -0.96
CA ILE A 46 10.31 -19.41 -1.42
C ILE A 46 9.12 -18.73 -0.74
N LEU A 47 9.12 -18.63 0.58
CA LEU A 47 8.02 -18.02 1.34
C LEU A 47 7.83 -16.53 1.00
N SER A 48 8.92 -15.75 0.96
CA SER A 48 8.90 -14.32 0.60
C SER A 48 8.39 -14.08 -0.82
N PHE A 49 8.72 -14.96 -1.76
CA PHE A 49 8.26 -14.89 -3.14
C PHE A 49 6.80 -15.32 -3.27
N ALA A 50 6.38 -16.38 -2.59
CA ALA A 50 4.99 -16.82 -2.54
C ALA A 50 4.07 -15.73 -1.98
N ILE A 51 4.44 -15.10 -0.86
CA ILE A 51 3.69 -13.98 -0.28
C ILE A 51 3.65 -12.79 -1.24
N PHE A 52 4.75 -12.50 -1.94
CA PHE A 52 4.77 -11.43 -2.93
C PHE A 52 3.86 -11.72 -4.13
N ILE A 53 3.79 -12.97 -4.62
CA ILE A 53 2.83 -13.36 -5.65
C ILE A 53 1.40 -13.17 -5.15
N LEU A 54 1.08 -13.65 -3.94
CA LEU A 54 -0.24 -13.44 -3.34
C LEU A 54 -0.57 -11.94 -3.22
N PHE A 55 0.43 -11.10 -2.91
CA PHE A 55 0.28 -9.65 -2.88
C PHE A 55 0.03 -9.05 -4.27
N VAL A 56 0.71 -9.54 -5.31
CA VAL A 56 0.43 -9.13 -6.69
C VAL A 56 -1.00 -9.52 -7.08
N LEU A 57 -1.43 -10.74 -6.74
CA LEU A 57 -2.80 -11.20 -6.97
C LEU A 57 -3.84 -10.41 -6.18
N LEU A 58 -3.52 -9.91 -4.98
CA LEU A 58 -4.42 -9.05 -4.21
C LEU A 58 -4.75 -7.76 -4.98
N PHE A 59 -3.75 -7.14 -5.63
CA PHE A 59 -3.91 -5.86 -6.33
C PHE A 59 -4.29 -5.99 -7.80
N ALA A 60 -3.88 -7.06 -8.48
CA ALA A 60 -4.13 -7.28 -9.91
C ALA A 60 -5.15 -8.39 -10.21
N GLY A 61 -5.63 -9.10 -9.18
CA GLY A 61 -6.59 -10.19 -9.31
C GLY A 61 -8.01 -9.73 -9.59
N ALA A 62 -8.88 -10.70 -9.86
CA ALA A 62 -10.31 -10.46 -9.99
C ALA A 62 -10.94 -10.10 -8.63
N GLU A 63 -12.09 -9.44 -8.64
CA GLU A 63 -12.78 -8.92 -7.44
C GLU A 63 -12.93 -9.95 -6.33
N LYS A 64 -13.39 -11.17 -6.65
CA LYS A 64 -13.56 -12.26 -5.69
C LYS A 64 -12.23 -12.66 -5.04
N MET A 65 -11.15 -12.73 -5.83
CA MET A 65 -9.82 -13.05 -5.31
C MET A 65 -9.28 -11.95 -4.41
N SER A 66 -9.41 -10.68 -4.82
CA SER A 66 -8.99 -9.54 -4.02
C SER A 66 -9.74 -9.48 -2.68
N ALA A 67 -11.06 -9.75 -2.68
CA ALA A 67 -11.86 -9.82 -1.46
C ALA A 67 -11.36 -10.92 -0.51
N VAL A 68 -11.14 -12.14 -0.99
CA VAL A 68 -10.63 -13.24 -0.16
C VAL A 68 -9.23 -12.93 0.40
N LEU A 69 -8.31 -12.48 -0.46
CA LEU A 69 -6.94 -12.18 -0.05
C LEU A 69 -6.85 -10.99 0.91
N SER A 70 -7.80 -10.05 0.85
CA SER A 70 -7.87 -8.89 1.75
C SER A 70 -8.17 -9.25 3.20
N GLY A 71 -8.79 -10.41 3.46
CA GLY A 71 -8.98 -10.94 4.80
C GLY A 71 -7.74 -11.62 5.38
N ILE A 72 -6.77 -12.02 4.54
CA ILE A 72 -5.63 -12.87 4.95
C ILE A 72 -4.32 -12.07 4.97
N LEU A 73 -4.01 -11.33 3.90
CA LEU A 73 -2.70 -10.69 3.75
C LEU A 73 -2.55 -9.41 4.59
N PRO A 74 -3.48 -8.43 4.56
CA PRO A 74 -3.33 -7.19 5.30
C PRO A 74 -3.19 -7.33 6.82
N PRO A 75 -3.85 -8.28 7.51
CA PRO A 75 -3.57 -8.55 8.93
C PRO A 75 -2.11 -8.89 9.21
N LEU A 76 -1.41 -9.49 8.25
CA LEU A 76 0.02 -9.82 8.34
C LEU A 76 0.94 -8.66 7.91
N GLN A 77 0.39 -7.48 7.63
CA GLN A 77 1.14 -6.28 7.25
C GLN A 77 1.04 -5.22 8.36
N PHE A 78 2.20 -4.66 8.75
CA PHE A 78 2.29 -3.86 9.98
C PHE A 78 1.36 -2.64 10.02
N VAL A 79 1.35 -1.81 8.98
CA VAL A 79 0.57 -0.55 8.99
C VAL A 79 -0.94 -0.82 8.90
N PRO A 80 -1.45 -1.67 7.99
CA PRO A 80 -2.87 -2.04 8.02
C PRO A 80 -3.31 -2.68 9.33
N ALA A 81 -2.51 -3.60 9.90
CA ALA A 81 -2.76 -4.22 11.20
C ALA A 81 -2.88 -3.19 12.33
N LEU A 82 -1.94 -2.24 12.38
CA LEU A 82 -1.93 -1.18 13.38
C LEU A 82 -3.14 -0.24 13.22
N LEU A 83 -3.38 0.30 12.03
CA LEU A 83 -4.46 1.27 11.81
C LEU A 83 -5.85 0.65 11.95
N ARG A 84 -6.05 -0.59 11.48
CA ARG A 84 -7.34 -1.27 11.70
C ARG A 84 -7.58 -1.49 13.18
N THR A 85 -6.57 -1.95 13.93
CA THR A 85 -6.69 -2.12 15.39
C THR A 85 -7.01 -0.82 16.11
N LEU A 86 -6.42 0.31 15.69
CA LEU A 86 -6.65 1.62 16.30
C LEU A 86 -8.00 2.24 15.94
N THR A 87 -8.51 1.99 14.73
CA THR A 87 -9.78 2.58 14.25
C THR A 87 -10.99 1.72 14.60
N ARG A 88 -10.85 0.39 14.55
CA ARG A 88 -11.89 -0.58 14.91
C ARG A 88 -11.23 -1.91 15.33
N PRO A 89 -11.19 -2.21 16.64
CA PRO A 89 -10.51 -3.40 17.13
C PRO A 89 -11.15 -4.67 16.55
N ASP A 90 -10.42 -5.31 15.65
CA ASP A 90 -10.78 -6.57 15.00
C ASP A 90 -9.78 -7.63 15.49
N VAL A 91 -10.30 -8.79 15.92
CA VAL A 91 -9.49 -9.85 16.53
C VAL A 91 -8.41 -10.37 15.57
N VAL A 92 -8.71 -10.46 14.27
CA VAL A 92 -7.77 -10.98 13.27
C VAL A 92 -6.62 -10.00 13.04
N PHE A 93 -6.93 -8.70 12.92
CA PHE A 93 -5.91 -7.66 12.75
C PHE A 93 -5.05 -7.48 14.02
N LEU A 94 -5.66 -7.59 15.20
CA LEU A 94 -4.94 -7.57 16.47
C LEU A 94 -4.00 -8.77 16.61
N ALA A 95 -4.48 -9.98 16.29
CA ALA A 95 -3.67 -11.19 16.29
C ALA A 95 -2.50 -11.10 15.28
N GLY A 96 -2.76 -10.55 14.09
CA GLY A 96 -1.72 -10.30 13.09
C GLY A 96 -0.65 -9.31 13.56
N LEU A 97 -1.06 -8.20 14.19
CA LEU A 97 -0.13 -7.22 14.79
C LEU A 97 0.70 -7.85 15.91
N ALA A 98 0.05 -8.58 16.82
CA ALA A 98 0.71 -9.28 17.93
C ALA A 98 1.71 -10.32 17.40
N PHE A 99 1.35 -11.07 16.36
CA PHE A 99 2.23 -12.01 15.68
C PHE A 99 3.47 -11.32 15.12
N ILE A 100 3.33 -10.20 14.39
CA ILE A 100 4.46 -9.44 13.83
C ILE A 100 5.41 -8.95 14.93
N LEU A 101 4.85 -8.42 16.03
CA LEU A 101 5.64 -7.95 17.17
C LEU A 101 6.37 -9.11 17.86
N LEU A 102 5.68 -10.22 18.09
CA LEU A 102 6.23 -11.42 18.72
C LEU A 102 7.38 -12.00 17.90
N ILE A 103 7.20 -12.25 16.60
CA ILE A 103 8.28 -12.76 15.75
C ILE A 103 9.45 -11.76 15.68
N THR A 104 9.18 -10.46 15.79
CA THR A 104 10.22 -9.43 15.80
C THR A 104 11.04 -9.45 17.08
N MET A 105 10.40 -9.66 18.22
CA MET A 105 11.07 -9.83 19.52
C MET A 105 11.79 -11.17 19.62
N LEU A 106 11.30 -12.23 18.98
CA LEU A 106 11.98 -13.53 18.99
C LEU A 106 13.18 -13.54 18.04
N PHE A 107 12.97 -13.22 16.77
CA PHE A 107 13.94 -13.48 15.70
C PHE A 107 14.61 -12.21 15.14
N GLY A 108 14.28 -11.03 15.66
CA GLY A 108 14.67 -9.75 15.10
C GLY A 108 13.78 -9.36 13.92
N ARG A 109 14.20 -8.44 13.04
CA ARG A 109 13.37 -7.95 11.92
C ARG A 109 13.23 -8.92 10.75
N VAL A 110 12.80 -10.15 11.00
CA VAL A 110 12.49 -11.15 9.97
C VAL A 110 11.29 -10.71 9.11
N TYR A 111 10.36 -9.92 9.66
CA TYR A 111 9.24 -9.34 8.90
C TYR A 111 9.66 -8.73 7.55
N CYS A 112 10.72 -7.90 7.55
CA CYS A 112 11.20 -7.19 6.36
C CYS A 112 11.75 -8.12 5.26
N SER A 113 12.11 -9.37 5.58
CA SER A 113 12.69 -10.32 4.64
C SER A 113 11.82 -11.53 4.31
N PHE A 114 10.72 -11.74 5.04
CA PHE A 114 9.75 -12.82 4.83
C PHE A 114 8.35 -12.33 4.43
N LEU A 115 7.80 -11.32 5.11
CA LEU A 115 6.38 -10.92 4.97
C LEU A 115 6.18 -9.62 4.19
N CYS A 116 7.13 -8.68 4.28
CA CYS A 116 6.99 -7.36 3.68
C CYS A 116 7.14 -7.41 2.15
N PRO A 117 6.13 -6.96 1.36
CA PRO A 117 6.16 -7.03 -0.10
C PRO A 117 7.21 -6.10 -0.71
N LEU A 118 7.38 -4.89 -0.17
CA LEU A 118 8.47 -3.97 -0.55
C LEU A 118 9.85 -4.61 -0.35
N GLY A 119 9.96 -5.48 0.65
CA GLY A 119 11.18 -6.21 0.92
C GLY A 119 11.51 -7.21 -0.18
N THR A 120 10.53 -8.03 -0.57
CA THR A 120 10.69 -8.94 -1.72
C THR A 120 11.00 -8.17 -3.00
N LEU A 121 10.32 -7.04 -3.24
CA LEU A 121 10.57 -6.19 -4.40
C LEU A 121 12.03 -5.71 -4.46
N GLN A 122 12.59 -5.22 -3.34
CA GLN A 122 14.00 -4.85 -3.26
C GLN A 122 14.93 -6.06 -3.49
N ASP A 123 14.56 -7.25 -3.02
CA ASP A 123 15.33 -8.49 -3.29
C ASP A 123 15.36 -8.83 -4.79
N LEU A 124 14.24 -8.67 -5.50
CA LEU A 124 14.15 -8.88 -6.95
C LEU A 124 14.99 -7.86 -7.71
N LEU A 125 14.88 -6.57 -7.37
CA LEU A 125 15.69 -5.50 -7.96
C LEU A 125 17.19 -5.74 -7.75
N MET A 126 17.59 -6.11 -6.53
CA MET A 126 18.98 -6.49 -6.22
C MET A 126 19.47 -7.69 -7.02
N ALA A 127 18.62 -8.69 -7.25
CA ALA A 127 18.96 -9.86 -8.05
C ALA A 127 19.16 -9.49 -9.53
N GLY A 128 18.30 -8.63 -10.08
CA GLY A 128 18.45 -8.08 -11.43
C GLY A 128 19.74 -7.27 -11.57
N SER A 129 20.02 -6.37 -10.63
CA SER A 129 21.26 -5.57 -10.61
C SER A 129 22.53 -6.42 -10.62
N LYS A 130 22.54 -7.52 -9.85
CA LYS A 130 23.66 -8.46 -9.81
C LYS A 130 23.87 -9.17 -11.15
N ARG A 131 22.79 -9.50 -11.87
CA ARG A 131 22.85 -10.10 -13.22
C ARG A 131 23.38 -9.11 -14.25
N LEU A 132 23.05 -7.83 -14.13
CA LEU A 132 23.49 -6.76 -15.03
C LEU A 132 24.88 -6.21 -14.71
N GLY A 133 25.55 -6.69 -13.65
CA GLY A 133 26.87 -6.18 -13.24
C GLY A 133 26.86 -4.74 -12.70
N LEU A 134 25.68 -4.12 -12.53
CA LEU A 134 25.53 -2.72 -12.12
C LEU A 134 25.80 -2.46 -10.63
N ARG A 135 25.98 -3.54 -9.85
CA ARG A 135 26.04 -3.45 -8.39
C ARG A 135 27.48 -3.53 -7.86
N PRO A 136 27.98 -2.48 -7.17
CA PRO A 136 29.22 -2.59 -6.41
C PRO A 136 29.05 -3.55 -5.22
N ALA A 137 30.14 -4.22 -4.83
CA ALA A 137 30.13 -5.08 -3.66
C ALA A 137 29.67 -4.28 -2.42
N PRO A 138 28.64 -4.73 -1.68
CA PRO A 138 28.20 -4.05 -0.47
C PRO A 138 29.36 -3.92 0.51
N SER A 139 29.51 -2.73 1.09
CA SER A 139 30.41 -2.49 2.20
C SER A 139 29.62 -2.01 3.42
N TYR A 140 30.22 -2.17 4.59
CA TYR A 140 29.67 -1.66 5.83
C TYR A 140 29.41 -0.15 5.72
N ALA A 141 28.19 0.25 6.08
CA ALA A 141 27.82 1.65 6.19
C ALA A 141 27.51 1.97 7.65
N LYS A 142 27.96 3.14 8.12
CA LYS A 142 27.58 3.64 9.44
C LYS A 142 26.07 3.94 9.47
N PRO A 143 25.38 3.70 10.60
CA PRO A 143 23.96 3.98 10.73
C PRO A 143 23.69 5.49 10.68
N LEU A 144 22.80 5.93 9.78
CA LEU A 144 22.29 7.30 9.74
C LEU A 144 21.20 7.49 10.80
N ASN A 145 21.58 7.47 12.07
CA ASN A 145 20.65 7.47 13.21
C ASN A 145 19.76 8.73 13.25
N VAL A 146 20.31 9.91 12.94
CA VAL A 146 19.57 11.18 12.95
C VAL A 146 18.41 11.12 11.96
N LEU A 147 18.68 10.77 10.70
CA LEU A 147 17.64 10.64 9.67
C LEU A 147 16.63 9.55 10.02
N ARG A 148 17.11 8.39 10.46
CA ARG A 148 16.27 7.23 10.76
C ARG A 148 15.29 7.48 11.90
N TYR A 149 15.76 8.02 13.02
CA TYR A 149 14.90 8.32 14.17
C TYR A 149 14.13 9.62 13.96
N GLY A 150 14.69 10.59 13.24
CA GLY A 150 13.98 11.81 12.84
C GLY A 150 12.75 11.51 11.99
N LEU A 151 12.87 10.66 10.97
CA LEU A 151 11.73 10.23 10.14
C LEU A 151 10.67 9.46 10.93
N LEU A 152 11.08 8.56 11.83
CA LEU A 152 10.13 7.87 12.71
C LEU A 152 9.39 8.84 13.63
N ALA A 153 10.12 9.75 14.29
CA ALA A 153 9.56 10.74 15.20
C ALA A 153 8.61 11.69 14.46
N LEU A 154 9.00 12.15 13.27
CA LEU A 154 8.17 13.00 12.42
C LEU A 154 6.90 12.27 11.96
N THR A 155 7.02 11.02 11.51
CA THR A 155 5.85 10.20 11.10
C THR A 155 4.89 9.98 12.27
N ALA A 156 5.42 9.72 13.48
CA ALA A 156 4.60 9.57 14.68
C ALA A 156 3.94 10.90 15.07
N ALA A 157 4.66 12.02 15.01
CA ALA A 157 4.14 13.34 15.29
C ALA A 157 2.99 13.71 14.33
N THR A 158 3.18 13.57 13.01
CA THR A 158 2.10 13.87 12.05
C THR A 158 0.86 13.02 12.29
N ALA A 159 1.03 11.73 12.57
CA ALA A 159 -0.09 10.83 12.90
C ALA A 159 -0.78 11.24 14.21
N LEU A 160 -0.03 11.67 15.23
CA LEU A 160 -0.59 12.20 16.47
C LEU A 160 -1.40 13.47 16.20
N PHE A 161 -0.94 14.39 15.36
CA PHE A 161 -1.70 15.58 14.96
C PHE A 161 -2.87 15.31 13.99
N GLY A 162 -3.18 14.05 13.67
CA GLY A 162 -4.33 13.66 12.85
C GLY A 162 -4.07 13.64 11.34
N SER A 163 -2.80 13.79 10.91
CA SER A 163 -2.39 13.72 9.51
C SER A 163 -1.67 12.41 9.20
N LEU A 164 -2.21 11.63 8.25
CA LEU A 164 -1.57 10.39 7.79
C LEU A 164 -0.59 10.61 6.62
N SER A 165 -0.32 11.85 6.22
CA SER A 165 0.53 12.22 5.08
C SER A 165 1.85 11.42 4.99
N LEU A 166 2.66 11.37 6.05
CA LEU A 166 3.93 10.63 6.04
C LEU A 166 3.76 9.11 6.06
N VAL A 167 2.72 8.61 6.74
CA VAL A 167 2.37 7.18 6.70
C VAL A 167 1.99 6.79 5.28
N ILE A 168 1.15 7.59 4.62
CA ILE A 168 0.77 7.42 3.22
C ILE A 168 2.01 7.31 2.34
N LEU A 169 2.98 8.21 2.47
CA LEU A 169 4.15 8.27 1.60
C LEU A 169 5.19 7.18 1.87
N LEU A 170 5.46 6.85 3.14
CA LEU A 170 6.60 6.02 3.56
C LEU A 170 6.23 4.59 3.99
N ASP A 171 4.94 4.25 4.11
CA ASP A 171 4.51 2.89 4.43
C ASP A 171 4.88 1.91 3.30
N PRO A 172 5.66 0.84 3.60
CA PRO A 172 6.03 -0.13 2.58
C PRO A 172 4.85 -0.89 1.98
N TYR A 173 3.76 -1.11 2.71
CA TYR A 173 2.55 -1.77 2.19
C TYR A 173 1.86 -0.87 1.15
N SER A 174 1.48 0.33 1.57
CA SER A 174 0.75 1.29 0.71
C SER A 174 1.59 1.71 -0.49
N LEU A 175 2.90 1.91 -0.29
CA LEU A 175 3.81 2.21 -1.39
C LEU A 175 3.83 1.10 -2.42
N THR A 176 4.00 -0.16 -2.01
CA THR A 176 4.01 -1.29 -2.96
C THR A 176 2.65 -1.43 -3.67
N GLY A 177 1.53 -1.27 -2.96
CA GLY A 177 0.18 -1.29 -3.55
C GLY A 177 0.00 -0.24 -4.64
N ARG A 178 0.48 0.98 -4.43
CA ARG A 178 0.50 2.04 -5.46
C ARG A 178 1.40 1.68 -6.64
N MET A 179 2.58 1.11 -6.41
CA MET A 179 3.45 0.67 -7.52
C MET A 179 2.75 -0.36 -8.41
N LEU A 180 2.07 -1.33 -7.80
CA LEU A 180 1.33 -2.36 -8.53
C LEU A 180 0.12 -1.77 -9.27
N THR A 181 -0.66 -0.91 -8.61
CA THR A 181 -1.88 -0.34 -9.20
C THR A 181 -1.57 0.68 -10.28
N HIS A 182 -0.56 1.54 -10.09
CA HIS A 182 -0.29 2.65 -11.00
C HIS A 182 0.58 2.27 -12.20
N PHE A 183 1.41 1.21 -12.08
CA PHE A 183 2.33 0.81 -13.16
C PHE A 183 2.10 -0.62 -13.64
N LEU A 184 2.05 -1.60 -12.74
CA LEU A 184 1.93 -3.00 -13.14
C LEU A 184 0.56 -3.33 -13.73
N GLN A 185 -0.54 -2.83 -13.13
CA GLN A 185 -1.89 -3.11 -13.60
C GLN A 185 -2.17 -2.50 -14.99
N PRO A 186 -1.81 -1.22 -15.28
CA PRO A 186 -1.90 -0.71 -16.64
C PRO A 186 -1.08 -1.52 -17.62
N LEU A 187 0.17 -1.85 -17.29
CA LEU A 187 1.02 -2.68 -18.16
C LEU A 187 0.39 -4.05 -18.44
N ALA A 188 -0.15 -4.72 -17.42
CA ALA A 188 -0.82 -6.00 -17.55
C ALA A 188 -2.11 -5.91 -18.38
N ALA A 189 -2.89 -4.83 -18.21
CA ALA A 189 -4.09 -4.58 -19.02
C ALA A 189 -3.74 -4.33 -20.49
N HIS A 190 -2.70 -3.56 -20.79
CA HIS A 190 -2.22 -3.36 -22.17
C HIS A 190 -1.73 -4.66 -22.79
N ALA A 191 -0.93 -5.44 -22.06
CA ALA A 191 -0.47 -6.75 -22.52
C ALA A 191 -1.64 -7.72 -22.80
N TYR A 192 -2.64 -7.74 -21.92
CA TYR A 192 -3.87 -8.52 -22.10
C TYR A 192 -4.67 -8.03 -23.32
N ASN A 193 -4.85 -6.73 -23.50
CA ASN A 193 -5.58 -6.17 -24.64
C ASN A 193 -4.84 -6.45 -25.96
N LEU A 194 -3.51 -6.39 -25.97
CA LEU A 194 -2.69 -6.78 -27.13
C LEU A 194 -2.84 -8.28 -27.43
N PHE A 195 -2.90 -9.12 -26.39
CA PHE A 195 -3.12 -10.56 -26.54
C PHE A 195 -4.49 -10.88 -27.15
N ILE A 196 -5.54 -10.12 -26.80
CA ILE A 196 -6.88 -10.26 -27.42
C ILE A 196 -6.80 -10.02 -28.94
N LEU A 197 -5.99 -9.07 -29.40
CA LEU A 197 -5.84 -8.81 -30.85
C LEU A 197 -5.25 -10.01 -31.60
N VAL A 198 -4.39 -10.80 -30.94
CA VAL A 198 -3.83 -12.04 -31.50
C VAL A 198 -4.85 -13.17 -31.53
N LEU A 199 -5.84 -13.17 -30.63
CA LEU A 199 -6.90 -14.17 -30.58
C LEU A 199 -8.06 -13.89 -31.55
N LYS A 200 -8.25 -12.63 -31.96
CA LYS A 200 -9.31 -12.22 -32.88
C LYS A 200 -9.35 -12.99 -34.21
N PRO A 201 -8.22 -13.35 -34.85
CA PRO A 201 -8.21 -14.19 -36.06
C PRO A 201 -8.65 -15.65 -35.82
N PHE A 202 -8.71 -16.11 -34.57
CA PHE A 202 -9.16 -17.44 -34.19
C PHE A 202 -10.63 -17.46 -33.72
N ASP A 203 -11.40 -16.41 -34.03
CA ASP A 203 -12.79 -16.21 -33.61
C ASP A 203 -13.01 -16.26 -32.08
N LEU A 204 -11.95 -15.98 -31.31
CA LEU A 204 -11.99 -15.91 -29.85
C LEU A 204 -12.14 -14.45 -29.39
N TYR A 205 -13.35 -14.06 -29.03
CA TYR A 205 -13.68 -12.73 -28.56
C TYR A 205 -13.66 -12.64 -27.03
N LEU A 206 -12.73 -11.85 -26.50
CA LEU A 206 -12.63 -11.55 -25.07
C LEU A 206 -12.83 -10.05 -24.84
N HIS A 207 -13.47 -9.69 -23.73
CA HIS A 207 -13.68 -8.28 -23.39
C HIS A 207 -12.36 -7.58 -23.03
N PRO A 208 -12.08 -6.39 -23.60
CA PRO A 208 -10.89 -5.62 -23.27
C PRO A 208 -10.96 -5.12 -21.82
N LYS A 209 -9.81 -5.11 -21.15
CA LYS A 209 -9.68 -4.55 -19.82
C LYS A 209 -9.38 -3.06 -19.92
N GLN A 210 -10.26 -2.25 -19.36
CA GLN A 210 -9.96 -0.83 -19.13
C GLN A 210 -9.06 -0.67 -17.90
N THR A 211 -8.40 0.49 -17.81
CA THR A 211 -7.53 0.85 -16.69
C THR A 211 -8.09 2.07 -15.99
N THR A 212 -7.81 2.18 -14.69
CA THR A 212 -8.25 3.34 -13.92
C THR A 212 -7.53 4.60 -14.39
N PHE A 213 -8.24 5.71 -14.45
CA PHE A 213 -7.64 7.01 -14.77
C PHE A 213 -6.74 7.47 -13.63
N ILE A 214 -5.46 7.70 -13.93
CA ILE A 214 -4.47 8.18 -12.96
C ILE A 214 -3.97 9.55 -13.44
N PRO A 215 -4.23 10.63 -12.70
CA PRO A 215 -3.71 11.95 -13.05
C PRO A 215 -2.18 11.94 -13.16
N LEU A 216 -1.64 12.68 -14.12
CA LEU A 216 -0.19 12.72 -14.39
C LEU A 216 0.64 13.06 -13.14
N ALA A 217 0.19 14.04 -12.34
CA ALA A 217 0.88 14.43 -11.11
C ALA A 217 0.93 13.29 -10.07
N VAL A 218 -0.14 12.49 -9.95
CA VAL A 218 -0.18 11.31 -9.08
C VAL A 218 0.76 10.22 -9.60
N GLY A 219 0.73 9.97 -10.91
CA GLY A 219 1.62 9.04 -11.59
C GLY A 219 3.09 9.41 -11.38
N ALA A 220 3.43 10.68 -11.60
CA ALA A 220 4.77 11.24 -11.40
C ALA A 220 5.24 11.13 -9.94
N THR A 221 4.37 11.45 -8.97
CA THR A 221 4.67 11.29 -7.55
C THR A 221 5.00 9.84 -7.21
N THR A 222 4.16 8.90 -7.66
CA THR A 222 4.38 7.46 -7.43
C THR A 222 5.65 6.98 -8.15
N GLY A 223 5.89 7.44 -9.37
CA GLY A 223 7.09 7.15 -10.17
C GLY A 223 8.37 7.65 -9.50
N GLY A 224 8.34 8.82 -8.87
CA GLY A 224 9.43 9.35 -8.06
C GLY A 224 9.80 8.42 -6.90
N PHE A 225 8.82 7.88 -6.18
CA PHE A 225 9.09 6.90 -5.13
C PHE A 225 9.57 5.54 -5.68
N VAL A 226 9.04 5.08 -6.82
CA VAL A 226 9.54 3.89 -7.51
C VAL A 226 11.02 4.05 -7.86
N LEU A 227 11.37 5.19 -8.46
CA LEU A 227 12.74 5.52 -8.83
C LEU A 227 13.64 5.58 -7.60
N LEU A 228 13.22 6.28 -6.54
CA LEU A 228 13.95 6.37 -5.27
C LEU A 228 14.22 4.98 -4.69
N VAL A 229 13.18 4.16 -4.50
CA VAL A 229 13.33 2.80 -3.96
C VAL A 229 14.22 1.95 -4.86
N SER A 230 14.08 2.07 -6.17
CA SER A 230 14.88 1.32 -7.14
C SER A 230 16.35 1.71 -7.08
N ILE A 231 16.68 3.00 -7.12
CA ILE A 231 18.06 3.48 -7.00
C ILE A 231 18.70 3.00 -5.69
N LEU A 232 17.99 3.17 -4.57
CA LEU A 232 18.48 2.71 -3.27
C LEU A 232 18.68 1.19 -3.24
N ALA A 233 17.76 0.41 -3.83
CA ALA A 233 17.84 -1.04 -3.93
C ALA A 233 19.01 -1.52 -4.78
N LEU A 234 19.17 -0.94 -5.96
CA LEU A 234 20.17 -1.33 -6.96
C LEU A 234 21.59 -0.96 -6.47
N ARG A 235 21.78 0.24 -5.90
CA ARG A 235 23.10 0.73 -5.46
C ARG A 235 23.48 0.31 -4.04
N HIS A 236 22.55 0.38 -3.10
CA HIS A 236 22.84 0.23 -1.66
C HIS A 236 22.09 -0.93 -0.98
N GLY A 237 21.33 -1.73 -1.73
CA GLY A 237 20.57 -2.85 -1.21
C GLY A 237 19.36 -2.43 -0.36
N ARG A 238 19.23 -2.94 0.86
CA ARG A 238 18.04 -2.69 1.71
C ARG A 238 18.09 -1.33 2.43
N LEU A 239 18.66 -0.30 1.81
CA LEU A 239 18.86 1.01 2.44
C LEU A 239 17.52 1.69 2.78
N TYR A 240 16.48 1.51 1.96
CA TYR A 240 15.14 2.01 2.26
C TYR A 240 14.58 1.42 3.56
N CYS A 241 14.62 0.08 3.71
CA CYS A 241 14.16 -0.61 4.92
C CYS A 241 14.98 -0.26 6.16
N ASN A 242 16.25 0.11 5.96
CA ASN A 242 17.21 0.38 7.01
C ASN A 242 17.07 1.82 7.57
N THR A 243 16.92 2.81 6.69
CA THR A 243 17.04 4.24 7.05
C THR A 243 15.76 5.03 6.83
N VAL A 244 15.04 4.78 5.72
CA VAL A 244 13.91 5.63 5.29
C VAL A 244 12.58 5.16 5.86
N CYS A 245 12.38 3.84 5.89
CA CYS A 245 11.11 3.22 6.29
C CYS A 245 10.85 3.35 7.80
N PRO A 246 9.80 4.07 8.24
CA PRO A 246 9.50 4.24 9.67
C PRO A 246 9.14 2.90 10.35
N VAL A 247 8.44 2.01 9.64
CA VAL A 247 8.13 0.64 10.11
C VAL A 247 9.41 -0.15 10.36
N GLY A 248 10.36 -0.12 9.43
CA GLY A 248 11.66 -0.77 9.58
C GLY A 248 12.46 -0.22 10.75
N THR A 249 12.35 1.09 11.01
CA THR A 249 12.97 1.73 12.19
C THR A 249 12.34 1.26 13.49
N LEU A 250 11.01 1.28 13.58
CA LEU A 250 10.25 0.88 14.75
C LEU A 250 10.49 -0.59 15.11
N LEU A 251 10.36 -1.50 14.15
CA LEU A 251 10.70 -2.92 14.35
C LEU A 251 12.19 -3.10 14.70
N GLY A 252 13.05 -2.17 14.28
CA GLY A 252 14.48 -2.19 14.55
C GLY A 252 14.84 -1.73 15.96
N LEU A 253 13.98 -0.97 16.63
CA LEU A 253 14.09 -0.67 18.05
C LEU A 253 13.78 -1.93 18.87
N LEU A 254 12.73 -2.66 18.48
CA LEU A 254 12.35 -3.93 19.11
C LEU A 254 13.41 -5.02 18.89
N SER A 255 14.01 -5.09 17.68
CA SER A 255 14.99 -6.13 17.35
C SER A 255 16.31 -6.01 18.13
N ARG A 256 16.62 -4.87 18.76
CA ARG A 256 17.79 -4.73 19.66
C ARG A 256 17.71 -5.63 20.90
N ALA A 257 16.50 -5.93 21.32
CA ALA A 257 16.22 -6.80 22.46
C ALA A 257 15.92 -8.25 22.03
N SER A 258 16.08 -8.57 20.74
CA SER A 258 15.66 -9.88 20.24
C SER A 258 16.36 -11.06 20.92
N VAL A 259 15.60 -12.14 21.12
CA VAL A 259 16.07 -13.36 21.79
C VAL A 259 17.14 -14.05 20.94
N PHE A 260 16.91 -14.18 19.64
CA PHE A 260 17.86 -14.74 18.69
C PHE A 260 18.50 -13.65 17.86
N HIS A 261 19.84 -13.67 17.78
CA HIS A 261 20.60 -12.63 17.10
C HIS A 261 21.83 -13.20 16.38
N PHE A 262 22.36 -12.41 15.45
CA PHE A 262 23.63 -12.70 14.80
C PHE A 262 24.78 -12.14 15.63
N ALA A 263 25.79 -12.96 15.90
CA ALA A 263 27.01 -12.56 16.58
C ALA A 263 28.24 -13.08 15.81
N LEU A 264 29.31 -12.29 15.79
CA LEU A 264 30.63 -12.75 15.38
C LEU A 264 31.48 -12.91 16.65
N HIS A 265 32.27 -13.99 16.70
CA HIS A 265 33.26 -14.15 17.77
C HIS A 265 34.49 -13.28 17.46
N PRO A 266 34.88 -12.33 18.36
CA PRO A 266 36.00 -11.41 18.10
C PRO A 266 37.34 -12.11 17.90
N LYS A 267 37.61 -13.18 18.65
CA LYS A 267 38.90 -13.88 18.63
C LYS A 267 39.11 -14.75 17.40
N THR A 268 38.04 -15.29 16.80
CA THR A 268 38.12 -16.21 15.67
C THR A 268 37.82 -15.54 14.33
N CYS A 269 37.40 -14.28 14.34
CA CYS A 269 37.09 -13.54 13.12
C CYS A 269 38.37 -13.08 12.42
N LEU A 270 38.61 -13.57 11.19
CA LEU A 270 39.75 -13.18 10.36
C LEU A 270 39.51 -11.85 9.59
N ALA A 271 38.43 -11.13 9.87
CA ALA A 271 38.04 -9.89 9.18
C ALA A 271 38.03 -9.97 7.63
N CYS A 272 37.75 -11.15 7.05
CA CYS A 272 37.88 -11.43 5.61
C CYS A 272 36.82 -10.77 4.70
N ARG A 273 35.93 -9.92 5.25
CA ARG A 273 34.86 -9.13 4.58
C ARG A 273 33.84 -9.89 3.70
N ARG A 274 33.83 -11.22 3.69
CA ARG A 274 32.84 -12.03 2.93
C ARG A 274 31.40 -11.86 3.43
N CYS A 275 31.22 -11.79 4.74
CA CYS A 275 29.91 -11.56 5.35
C CYS A 275 29.40 -10.12 5.13
N GLU A 276 30.31 -9.16 5.07
CA GLU A 276 30.03 -7.76 4.74
C GLU A 276 29.48 -7.62 3.32
N SER A 277 30.16 -8.21 2.33
CA SER A 277 29.72 -8.18 0.92
C SER A 277 28.42 -8.98 0.67
N ALA A 278 28.11 -9.96 1.51
CA ALA A 278 26.83 -10.68 1.45
C ALA A 278 25.67 -9.94 2.17
N CYS A 279 25.97 -8.94 3.00
CA CYS A 279 25.00 -8.27 3.83
C CYS A 279 24.15 -7.27 3.04
N LYS A 280 22.88 -7.64 2.80
CA LYS A 280 21.91 -6.80 2.09
C LYS A 280 21.63 -5.44 2.76
N ALA A 281 21.86 -5.32 4.07
CA ALA A 281 21.56 -4.13 4.86
C ALA A 281 22.80 -3.33 5.29
N ALA A 282 23.99 -3.69 4.81
CA ALA A 282 25.27 -3.02 5.14
C ALA A 282 25.50 -2.80 6.66
N CYS A 283 25.15 -3.80 7.49
CA CYS A 283 25.11 -3.70 8.95
C CYS A 283 26.09 -4.61 9.71
N ILE A 284 26.99 -5.28 8.99
CA ILE A 284 28.03 -6.15 9.56
C ILE A 284 29.36 -5.41 9.45
N ASP A 285 30.06 -5.25 10.57
CA ASP A 285 31.39 -4.67 10.65
C ASP A 285 32.39 -5.79 11.03
N PRO A 286 33.13 -6.34 10.07
CA PRO A 286 34.10 -7.40 10.33
C PRO A 286 35.30 -6.95 11.17
N GLN A 287 35.65 -5.65 11.13
CA GLN A 287 36.83 -5.13 11.84
C GLN A 287 36.58 -5.10 13.35
N ASN A 288 35.37 -4.67 13.73
CA ASN A 288 34.93 -4.66 15.13
C ASN A 288 34.22 -5.97 15.54
N ALA A 289 34.20 -6.99 14.67
CA ALA A 289 33.45 -8.23 14.85
C ALA A 289 32.01 -8.01 15.35
N ALA A 290 31.31 -7.02 14.78
CA ALA A 290 30.03 -6.54 15.27
C ALA A 290 28.92 -6.67 14.20
N VAL A 291 27.71 -7.00 14.65
CA VAL A 291 26.51 -6.93 13.81
C VAL A 291 25.52 -5.97 14.46
N ASP A 292 25.12 -4.94 13.71
CA ASP A 292 24.07 -4.04 14.17
C ASP A 292 22.69 -4.69 13.98
N MET A 293 22.20 -5.32 15.05
CA MET A 293 20.87 -5.95 15.09
C MET A 293 19.72 -4.94 14.93
N SER A 294 19.98 -3.65 15.17
CA SER A 294 19.01 -2.59 14.89
C SER A 294 18.93 -2.24 13.42
N ARG A 295 19.81 -2.76 12.55
CA ARG A 295 19.77 -2.62 11.06
C ARG A 295 19.68 -3.94 10.28
N CYS A 296 20.01 -5.06 10.91
CA CYS A 296 19.81 -6.39 10.34
C CYS A 296 18.34 -6.68 10.00
N VAL A 297 18.09 -7.21 8.81
CA VAL A 297 16.77 -7.63 8.30
C VAL A 297 16.55 -9.14 8.35
N GLY A 298 17.45 -9.89 9.01
CA GLY A 298 17.30 -11.34 9.21
C GLY A 298 17.27 -12.15 7.91
N CYS A 299 18.11 -11.84 6.91
CA CYS A 299 18.09 -12.53 5.62
C CYS A 299 18.93 -13.81 5.55
N PHE A 300 19.73 -14.10 6.60
CA PHE A 300 20.60 -15.29 6.75
C PHE A 300 21.74 -15.45 5.73
N ASN A 301 21.87 -14.60 4.72
CA ASN A 301 22.93 -14.67 3.70
C ASN A 301 24.36 -14.70 4.27
N CYS A 302 24.59 -14.03 5.41
CA CYS A 302 25.92 -13.96 6.03
C CYS A 302 26.40 -15.31 6.57
N LEU A 303 25.48 -16.22 6.95
CA LEU A 303 25.82 -17.56 7.44
C LEU A 303 26.42 -18.43 6.33
N ASP A 304 25.90 -18.31 5.10
CA ASP A 304 26.41 -19.04 3.93
C ASP A 304 27.71 -18.44 3.41
N ALA A 305 27.84 -17.11 3.46
CA ALA A 305 29.05 -16.41 3.01
C ALA A 305 30.28 -16.61 3.93
N CYS A 306 30.07 -16.98 5.21
CA CYS A 306 31.16 -17.17 6.16
C CYS A 306 31.78 -18.56 6.03
N SER A 307 32.94 -18.63 5.36
CA SER A 307 33.66 -19.90 5.16
C SER A 307 34.21 -20.52 6.44
N SER A 308 34.44 -19.72 7.48
CA SER A 308 34.96 -20.17 8.78
C SER A 308 33.85 -20.48 9.81
N GLY A 309 32.58 -20.26 9.49
CA GLY A 309 31.46 -20.54 10.42
C GLY A 309 31.49 -19.71 11.72
N VAL A 310 32.22 -18.59 11.73
CA VAL A 310 32.41 -17.73 12.92
C VAL A 310 31.15 -16.92 13.25
N ILE A 311 30.39 -16.53 12.23
CA ILE A 311 29.11 -15.87 12.43
C ILE A 311 28.03 -16.90 12.75
N ARG A 312 27.34 -16.70 13.87
CA ARG A 312 26.31 -17.63 14.36
C ARG A 312 25.00 -16.90 14.61
N TYR A 313 23.90 -17.59 14.32
CA TYR A 313 22.57 -17.18 14.76
C TYR A 313 22.26 -17.94 16.05
N GLN A 314 22.26 -17.22 17.17
CA GLN A 314 22.24 -17.84 18.49
C GLN A 314 21.32 -17.10 19.46
N LYS A 315 20.86 -17.82 20.49
CA LYS A 315 20.17 -17.22 21.62
C LYS A 315 21.11 -16.22 22.30
N ARG A 316 20.60 -15.04 22.62
CA ARG A 316 21.34 -14.01 23.34
C ARG A 316 21.70 -14.54 24.71
N GLN A 317 22.99 -14.80 24.92
CA GLN A 317 23.51 -15.00 26.26
C GLN A 317 23.44 -13.65 26.97
N ARG A 318 22.66 -13.56 28.04
CA ARG A 318 22.68 -12.41 28.94
C ARG A 318 24.09 -12.34 29.52
N GLN A 319 24.94 -11.48 28.98
CA GLN A 319 26.02 -10.97 29.80
C GLN A 319 25.36 -10.08 30.85
N PRO A 320 25.62 -10.31 32.15
CA PRO A 320 25.17 -9.41 33.20
C PRO A 320 25.89 -8.08 32.98
N LYS A 321 25.27 -7.17 32.23
CA LYS A 321 25.68 -5.76 32.29
C LYS A 321 25.27 -5.29 33.67
N THR A 322 26.24 -4.90 34.47
CA THR A 322 26.05 -4.08 35.67
C THR A 322 25.46 -2.74 35.23
N SER A 323 24.17 -2.71 34.91
CA SER A 323 23.50 -1.46 34.65
C SER A 323 23.36 -0.74 35.99
N ARG A 324 24.15 0.32 36.18
CA ARG A 324 23.93 1.28 37.26
C ARG A 324 22.50 1.81 37.10
N TRP A 325 21.60 1.34 37.95
CA TRP A 325 20.19 1.73 37.95
C TRP A 325 20.12 3.23 38.27
N SER A 326 19.78 4.08 37.29
CA SER A 326 19.66 5.52 37.49
C SER A 326 18.17 5.91 37.62
N PRO A 327 17.71 6.42 38.78
CA PRO A 327 16.33 6.85 38.99
C PRO A 327 15.83 7.87 37.95
N SER A 328 16.74 8.68 37.39
CA SER A 328 16.48 9.71 36.38
C SER A 328 16.00 9.16 35.04
N ARG A 329 16.56 8.05 34.53
CA ARG A 329 16.07 7.40 33.30
C ARG A 329 14.67 6.81 33.47
N ARG A 330 14.36 6.26 34.65
CA ARG A 330 13.02 5.75 34.96
C ARG A 330 12.01 6.88 35.02
N ARG A 331 12.36 7.99 35.68
CA ARG A 331 11.52 9.21 35.70
C ARG A 331 11.30 9.77 34.30
N LEU A 332 12.31 9.80 33.43
CA LEU A 332 12.16 10.25 32.05
C LEU A 332 11.24 9.34 31.21
N ILE A 333 11.34 8.02 31.39
CA ILE A 333 10.46 7.06 30.69
C ILE A 333 9.03 7.15 31.24
N LEU A 334 8.84 7.22 32.56
CA LEU A 334 7.53 7.36 33.19
C LEU A 334 6.89 8.71 32.89
N ALA A 335 7.67 9.80 32.91
CA ALA A 335 7.22 11.13 32.50
C ALA A 335 6.92 11.17 31.00
N GLY A 336 7.66 10.45 30.16
CA GLY A 336 7.37 10.31 28.73
C GLY A 336 6.06 9.53 28.48
N ILE A 337 5.79 8.47 29.24
CA ILE A 337 4.53 7.72 29.17
C ILE A 337 3.36 8.57 29.69
N ALA A 338 3.53 9.26 30.83
CA ALA A 338 2.52 10.14 31.42
C ALA A 338 2.24 11.37 30.54
N ALA A 339 3.27 11.95 29.92
CA ALA A 339 3.12 13.02 28.93
C ALA A 339 2.44 12.50 27.66
N ALA A 340 2.73 11.28 27.21
CA ALA A 340 2.04 10.68 26.07
C ALA A 340 0.54 10.44 26.35
N SER A 341 0.17 10.00 27.57
CA SER A 341 -1.23 9.85 27.98
C SER A 341 -1.94 11.19 28.18
N GLY A 342 -1.27 12.19 28.76
CA GLY A 342 -1.80 13.55 28.93
C GLY A 342 -1.95 14.29 27.58
N PHE A 343 -1.00 14.10 26.67
CA PHE A 343 -1.08 14.62 25.30
C PHE A 343 -2.22 13.98 24.52
N TRP A 344 -2.50 12.68 24.69
CA TRP A 344 -3.64 12.03 24.03
C TRP A 344 -5.00 12.64 24.42
N ALA A 345 -5.17 13.04 25.70
CA ALA A 345 -6.37 13.70 26.20
C ALA A 345 -6.50 15.17 25.73
N LEU A 346 -5.40 15.93 25.68
CA LEU A 346 -5.38 17.30 25.15
C LEU A 346 -5.53 17.38 23.62
N ASN A 347 -5.15 16.31 22.91
CA ASN A 347 -5.07 16.27 21.44
C ASN A 347 -6.40 15.96 20.74
N ALA A 348 -7.44 15.52 21.45
CA ALA A 348 -8.78 15.41 20.86
C ALA A 348 -9.26 16.80 20.35
N ASN A 349 -9.09 17.84 21.16
CA ASN A 349 -9.49 19.20 20.83
C ASN A 349 -8.58 19.86 19.76
N LEU A 350 -7.27 19.60 19.78
CA LEU A 350 -6.34 20.12 18.77
C LEU A 350 -6.50 19.44 17.40
N ARG A 351 -6.81 18.15 17.36
CA ARG A 351 -7.14 17.43 16.12
C ARG A 351 -8.38 18.02 15.45
N GLU A 352 -9.39 18.42 16.22
CA GLU A 352 -10.56 19.13 15.69
C GLU A 352 -10.16 20.49 15.08
N CYS A 353 -9.33 21.29 15.75
CA CYS A 353 -8.89 22.58 15.23
C CYS A 353 -8.07 22.49 13.92
N PHE A 354 -7.19 21.50 13.77
CA PHE A 354 -6.42 21.30 12.53
C PHE A 354 -7.25 20.64 11.43
N SER A 355 -8.15 19.72 11.77
CA SER A 355 -9.01 19.06 10.77
C SER A 355 -10.15 19.95 10.27
N ALA A 356 -10.63 20.90 11.07
CA ALA A 356 -11.58 21.93 10.66
C ALA A 356 -10.99 22.91 9.62
N ARG A 357 -9.65 23.05 9.56
CA ARG A 357 -8.97 23.97 8.64
C ARG A 357 -8.73 23.40 7.23
N ASP A 358 -8.73 22.08 7.09
CA ASP A 358 -8.48 21.36 5.83
C ASP A 358 -9.77 20.99 5.06
N ALA A 359 -10.95 21.16 5.67
CA ALA A 359 -12.23 20.99 5.00
C ALA A 359 -12.48 22.21 4.08
N GLY A 360 -11.91 22.17 2.88
CA GLY A 360 -12.21 23.15 1.84
C GLY A 360 -13.72 23.26 1.59
N ALA A 361 -14.16 24.40 1.05
CA ALA A 361 -15.58 24.72 0.82
C ALA A 361 -16.34 23.69 -0.04
N ASN A 362 -15.63 22.80 -0.75
CA ASN A 362 -16.20 21.68 -1.49
C ASN A 362 -15.34 20.40 -1.27
N PRO A 363 -15.70 19.54 -0.29
CA PRO A 363 -14.97 18.30 -0.06
C PRO A 363 -15.14 17.32 -1.22
N ALA A 364 -14.18 16.40 -1.39
CA ALA A 364 -14.27 15.36 -2.40
C ALA A 364 -15.33 14.30 -2.03
N VAL A 365 -16.07 13.81 -3.02
CA VAL A 365 -17.02 12.70 -2.81
C VAL A 365 -16.24 11.42 -2.51
N THR A 366 -16.54 10.78 -1.38
CA THR A 366 -15.87 9.57 -0.89
C THR A 366 -16.76 8.33 -1.06
N PRO A 367 -16.16 7.13 -1.18
CA PRO A 367 -16.91 5.88 -1.36
C PRO A 367 -17.89 5.56 -0.22
N PRO A 368 -18.99 4.84 -0.52
CA PRO A 368 -19.97 4.45 0.48
C PRO A 368 -19.31 3.59 1.57
N GLY A 369 -19.70 3.83 2.82
CA GLY A 369 -19.07 3.22 4.01
C GLY A 369 -17.88 4.00 4.56
N SER A 370 -17.51 5.15 3.98
CA SER A 370 -16.48 6.03 4.55
C SER A 370 -16.98 6.89 5.71
N ILE A 371 -18.32 7.04 5.85
CA ILE A 371 -19.07 7.86 6.83
C ILE A 371 -18.89 9.36 6.59
N SER A 372 -17.66 9.87 6.47
CA SER A 372 -17.40 11.27 6.18
C SER A 372 -16.07 11.44 5.45
N ALA A 373 -15.92 12.54 4.71
CA ALA A 373 -14.65 12.85 4.03
C ALA A 373 -13.48 13.01 5.04
N GLN A 374 -13.76 13.58 6.21
CA GLN A 374 -12.79 13.76 7.29
C GLN A 374 -12.33 12.42 7.89
N ARG A 375 -13.28 11.54 8.26
CA ARG A 375 -12.95 10.21 8.79
C ARG A 375 -12.18 9.38 7.76
N PHE A 376 -12.62 9.44 6.49
CA PHE A 376 -11.91 8.77 5.41
C PHE A 376 -10.46 9.22 5.32
N SER A 377 -10.21 10.54 5.34
CA SER A 377 -8.87 11.10 5.26
C SER A 377 -7.98 10.68 6.43
N GLN A 378 -8.53 10.59 7.63
CA GLN A 378 -7.80 10.19 8.85
C GLN A 378 -7.52 8.69 8.96
N ALA A 379 -8.15 7.84 8.14
CA ALA A 379 -7.99 6.37 8.21
C ALA A 379 -7.40 5.76 6.91
N CYS A 380 -7.46 6.47 5.79
CA CYS A 380 -7.02 5.96 4.48
C CYS A 380 -5.51 6.17 4.29
N THR A 381 -4.76 5.08 4.08
CA THR A 381 -3.32 5.15 3.78
C THR A 381 -3.00 5.32 2.29
N ALA A 382 -4.02 5.55 1.45
CA ALA A 382 -3.88 5.61 0.00
C ALA A 382 -3.07 4.41 -0.56
N CYS A 383 -3.43 3.19 -0.14
CA CYS A 383 -2.80 1.97 -0.61
C CYS A 383 -3.21 1.57 -2.03
N SER A 384 -4.24 2.22 -2.59
CA SER A 384 -4.83 1.97 -3.91
C SER A 384 -5.52 0.61 -4.10
N LEU A 385 -5.79 -0.17 -3.04
CA LEU A 385 -6.47 -1.46 -3.17
C LEU A 385 -7.94 -1.33 -3.61
N CYS A 386 -8.67 -0.35 -3.07
CA CYS A 386 -10.03 -0.06 -3.54
C CYS A 386 -10.05 0.52 -4.96
N VAL A 387 -9.00 1.22 -5.37
CA VAL A 387 -8.82 1.79 -6.72
C VAL A 387 -8.60 0.66 -7.73
N SER A 388 -7.78 -0.33 -7.38
CA SER A 388 -7.49 -1.46 -8.26
C SER A 388 -8.66 -2.45 -8.36
N ALA A 389 -9.43 -2.61 -7.29
CA ALA A 389 -10.56 -3.54 -7.20
C ALA A 389 -11.91 -2.98 -7.69
N CYS A 390 -12.00 -1.68 -8.01
CA CYS A 390 -13.26 -1.05 -8.43
C CYS A 390 -13.63 -1.45 -9.88
N PRO A 391 -14.75 -2.16 -10.13
CA PRO A 391 -15.13 -2.59 -11.49
C PRO A 391 -15.35 -1.42 -12.45
N THR A 392 -16.07 -0.39 -11.98
CA THR A 392 -16.35 0.80 -12.79
C THR A 392 -15.17 1.75 -12.89
N ARG A 393 -14.13 1.58 -12.05
CA ARG A 393 -12.95 2.46 -12.00
C ARG A 393 -13.25 3.94 -11.69
N VAL A 394 -14.36 4.20 -10.99
CA VAL A 394 -14.74 5.55 -10.56
C VAL A 394 -13.82 6.14 -9.49
N LEU A 395 -13.17 5.28 -8.69
CA LEU A 395 -12.22 5.74 -7.67
C LEU A 395 -10.89 6.11 -8.32
N THR A 396 -10.51 7.38 -8.23
CA THR A 396 -9.22 7.87 -8.76
C THR A 396 -8.41 8.57 -7.67
N PRO A 397 -7.11 8.29 -7.56
CA PRO A 397 -6.24 8.97 -6.59
C PRO A 397 -6.06 10.45 -6.95
N THR A 398 -5.93 11.31 -5.95
CA THR A 398 -5.73 12.75 -6.11
C THR A 398 -4.68 13.29 -5.13
N LEU A 399 -3.98 14.37 -5.50
CA LEU A 399 -3.00 15.02 -4.62
C LEU A 399 -3.59 16.13 -3.75
N THR A 400 -4.66 16.78 -4.20
CA THR A 400 -5.12 18.05 -3.63
C THR A 400 -6.48 17.99 -2.97
N ALA A 401 -7.32 16.99 -3.30
CA ALA A 401 -8.73 17.02 -2.89
C ALA A 401 -8.97 16.77 -1.40
N PHE A 402 -7.97 16.27 -0.66
CA PHE A 402 -8.00 16.08 0.79
C PHE A 402 -6.92 16.93 1.49
N GLY A 403 -6.46 18.01 0.85
CA GLY A 403 -5.41 18.88 1.37
C GLY A 403 -4.05 18.18 1.53
N LEU A 404 -3.19 18.76 2.37
CA LEU A 404 -1.86 18.23 2.66
C LEU A 404 -1.90 17.00 3.59
N SER A 405 -3.02 16.79 4.29
CA SER A 405 -3.20 15.69 5.24
C SER A 405 -3.51 14.35 4.57
N GLY A 406 -4.12 14.36 3.38
CA GLY A 406 -4.52 13.16 2.63
C GLY A 406 -4.02 13.05 1.19
N PRO A 407 -2.72 13.23 0.88
CA PRO A 407 -2.22 13.11 -0.49
C PRO A 407 -2.43 11.70 -1.03
N LEU A 408 -2.64 11.56 -2.34
CA LEU A 408 -2.83 10.29 -3.05
C LEU A 408 -4.08 9.49 -2.67
N GLN A 409 -4.90 9.97 -1.73
CA GLN A 409 -6.16 9.32 -1.38
C GLN A 409 -7.15 9.35 -2.55
N PRO A 410 -8.00 8.32 -2.71
CA PRO A 410 -8.92 8.27 -3.83
C PRO A 410 -10.20 9.07 -3.57
N LYS A 411 -10.68 9.74 -4.61
CA LYS A 411 -12.03 10.34 -4.69
C LYS A 411 -12.88 9.64 -5.74
N MET A 412 -14.19 9.77 -5.63
CA MET A 412 -15.10 9.45 -6.73
C MET A 412 -14.90 10.46 -7.87
N ASN A 413 -14.68 9.96 -9.08
CA ASN A 413 -14.45 10.77 -10.28
C ASN A 413 -15.57 10.57 -11.29
N TYR A 414 -16.58 11.42 -11.17
CA TYR A 414 -17.79 11.40 -11.99
C TYR A 414 -17.61 11.96 -13.41
N GLU A 415 -16.44 12.52 -13.72
CA GLU A 415 -16.08 12.89 -15.09
C GLU A 415 -15.68 11.66 -15.92
N LYS A 416 -15.23 10.59 -15.28
CA LYS A 416 -14.68 9.39 -15.95
C LYS A 416 -15.56 8.16 -15.79
N SER A 417 -16.30 8.03 -14.69
CA SER A 417 -17.14 6.87 -14.43
C SER A 417 -18.16 7.15 -13.31
N TYR A 418 -18.86 6.15 -12.79
CA TYR A 418 -19.86 6.27 -11.73
C TYR A 418 -19.74 5.13 -10.70
N CYS A 419 -20.36 5.30 -9.54
CA CYS A 419 -20.48 4.23 -8.54
C CYS A 419 -21.63 3.31 -8.93
N ASP A 420 -21.32 2.08 -9.37
CA ASP A 420 -22.32 1.07 -9.71
C ASP A 420 -23.21 0.75 -8.49
N TYR A 421 -24.52 0.70 -8.66
CA TYR A 421 -25.54 0.49 -7.63
C TYR A 421 -25.45 -0.90 -6.97
N GLU A 422 -25.05 -1.95 -7.70
CA GLU A 422 -25.01 -3.34 -7.24
C GLU A 422 -23.64 -3.80 -6.72
N CYS A 423 -22.68 -2.87 -6.52
CA CYS A 423 -21.31 -3.20 -6.10
C CYS A 423 -20.96 -2.76 -4.66
N ASP A 424 -20.37 -3.62 -3.83
CA ASP A 424 -19.87 -3.31 -2.47
C ASP A 424 -18.37 -3.61 -2.25
N VAL A 425 -17.63 -3.87 -3.34
CA VAL A 425 -16.26 -4.42 -3.30
C VAL A 425 -15.28 -3.53 -2.52
N CYS A 426 -15.38 -2.21 -2.64
CA CYS A 426 -14.45 -1.28 -2.00
C CYS A 426 -14.44 -1.37 -0.47
N GLY A 427 -15.61 -1.64 0.14
CA GLY A 427 -15.76 -1.85 1.59
C GLY A 427 -15.21 -3.22 2.02
N ARG A 428 -15.36 -4.24 1.18
CA ARG A 428 -14.83 -5.59 1.45
C ARG A 428 -13.32 -5.68 1.40
N VAL A 429 -12.66 -4.91 0.51
CA VAL A 429 -11.20 -4.96 0.36
C VAL A 429 -10.43 -3.98 1.24
N CYS A 430 -11.10 -3.01 1.89
CA CYS A 430 -10.42 -1.94 2.62
C CYS A 430 -9.77 -2.46 3.93
N PRO A 431 -8.42 -2.49 4.01
CA PRO A 431 -7.77 -3.15 5.12
C PRO A 431 -7.75 -2.28 6.38
N THR A 432 -7.60 -0.96 6.24
CA THR A 432 -7.51 -0.03 7.38
C THR A 432 -8.85 0.27 8.02
N GLY A 433 -9.97 -0.07 7.38
CA GLY A 433 -11.31 0.31 7.84
C GLY A 433 -11.72 1.74 7.48
N ALA A 434 -10.95 2.42 6.60
CA ALA A 434 -11.34 3.71 6.05
C ALA A 434 -12.68 3.63 5.31
N ILE A 435 -12.93 2.53 4.59
CA ILE A 435 -14.23 2.16 4.01
C ILE A 435 -14.72 0.96 4.80
N LEU A 436 -15.90 1.07 5.39
CA LEU A 436 -16.51 -0.02 6.14
C LEU A 436 -17.17 -1.03 5.18
N PRO A 437 -17.13 -2.33 5.50
CA PRO A 437 -17.86 -3.34 4.75
C PRO A 437 -19.36 -3.25 5.10
N ILE A 438 -20.07 -2.37 4.39
CA ILE A 438 -21.54 -2.28 4.47
C ILE A 438 -22.17 -3.24 3.46
N GLY A 439 -23.32 -3.81 3.81
CA GLY A 439 -24.04 -4.72 2.90
C GLY A 439 -24.68 -3.98 1.73
N LEU A 440 -25.00 -4.70 0.64
CA LEU A 440 -25.63 -4.10 -0.55
C LEU A 440 -26.91 -3.34 -0.23
N ALA A 441 -27.78 -3.87 0.64
CA ALA A 441 -29.02 -3.21 1.02
C ALA A 441 -28.79 -1.85 1.71
N GLU A 442 -27.79 -1.76 2.59
CA GLU A 442 -27.42 -0.52 3.27
C GLU A 442 -26.76 0.46 2.30
N LYS A 443 -25.87 -0.04 1.45
CA LYS A 443 -25.16 0.74 0.44
C LYS A 443 -26.11 1.39 -0.56
N LYS A 444 -27.17 0.70 -0.99
CA LYS A 444 -28.24 1.22 -1.86
C LYS A 444 -29.02 2.38 -1.27
N LEU A 445 -28.93 2.59 0.05
CA LEU A 445 -29.55 3.69 0.78
C LEU A 445 -28.52 4.66 1.37
N THR A 446 -27.23 4.47 1.10
CA THR A 446 -26.18 5.35 1.63
C THR A 446 -26.01 6.54 0.71
N GLN A 447 -26.36 7.72 1.19
CA GLN A 447 -26.21 8.98 0.48
C GLN A 447 -24.81 9.56 0.71
N ILE A 448 -23.92 9.37 -0.27
CA ILE A 448 -22.52 9.85 -0.22
C ILE A 448 -22.33 11.25 -0.79
N GLY A 449 -23.30 11.70 -1.58
CA GLY A 449 -23.32 13.00 -2.24
C GLY A 449 -24.73 13.34 -2.68
N GLU A 450 -24.90 14.53 -3.23
CA GLU A 450 -26.18 15.06 -3.67
C GLU A 450 -26.04 15.65 -5.08
N ALA A 451 -26.96 15.27 -5.96
CA ALA A 451 -26.99 15.79 -7.32
C ALA A 451 -27.67 17.16 -7.35
N GLU A 452 -27.02 18.12 -8.00
CA GLU A 452 -27.52 19.46 -8.28
C GLU A 452 -27.69 19.63 -9.78
N LEU A 453 -28.86 20.15 -10.19
CA LEU A 453 -29.17 20.48 -11.57
C LEU A 453 -28.98 21.99 -11.81
N LEU A 454 -28.00 22.32 -12.64
CA LEU A 454 -27.70 23.66 -13.13
C LEU A 454 -28.62 23.96 -14.32
N LYS A 455 -29.74 24.63 -14.02
CA LYS A 455 -30.82 24.90 -14.99
C LYS A 455 -30.37 25.83 -16.12
N ASP A 456 -29.41 26.68 -15.86
CA ASP A 456 -28.76 27.59 -16.81
C ASP A 456 -27.91 26.89 -17.88
N ILE A 457 -27.62 25.59 -17.71
CA ILE A 457 -26.80 24.79 -18.64
C ILE A 457 -27.63 23.63 -19.24
N CYS A 458 -28.70 23.21 -18.57
CA CYS A 458 -29.50 22.07 -18.97
C CYS A 458 -30.22 22.33 -20.30
N VAL A 459 -29.98 21.47 -21.31
CA VAL A 459 -30.60 21.53 -22.64
C VAL A 459 -32.13 21.64 -22.60
N VAL A 460 -32.78 21.00 -21.62
CA VAL A 460 -34.24 21.06 -21.45
C VAL A 460 -34.72 22.46 -21.03
N TYR A 461 -33.93 23.17 -20.22
CA TYR A 461 -34.26 24.49 -19.71
C TYR A 461 -33.77 25.63 -20.60
N VAL A 462 -32.70 25.39 -21.37
CA VAL A 462 -32.07 26.42 -22.23
C VAL A 462 -32.59 26.35 -23.66
N ASP A 463 -32.71 25.14 -24.23
CA ASP A 463 -33.05 24.94 -25.64
C ASP A 463 -34.51 24.47 -25.84
N ASP A 464 -35.27 24.29 -24.75
CA ASP A 464 -36.66 23.81 -24.77
C ASP A 464 -36.83 22.47 -25.54
N ARG A 465 -35.85 21.55 -25.38
CA ARG A 465 -35.87 20.20 -25.98
C ARG A 465 -35.94 19.09 -24.95
N ASN A 466 -36.73 18.06 -25.24
CA ASN A 466 -36.81 16.86 -24.40
C ASN A 466 -35.47 16.11 -24.33
N CYS A 467 -34.98 15.89 -23.11
CA CYS A 467 -33.79 15.07 -22.82
C CYS A 467 -33.99 14.29 -21.52
N GLY A 468 -34.03 12.95 -21.62
CA GLY A 468 -34.27 12.04 -20.50
C GLY A 468 -33.02 11.40 -19.90
N ALA A 469 -31.83 11.68 -20.44
CA ALA A 469 -30.61 10.90 -20.20
C ALA A 469 -30.26 10.73 -18.71
N CYS A 470 -30.49 11.76 -17.88
CA CYS A 470 -30.22 11.68 -16.44
C CYS A 470 -31.21 10.78 -15.70
N GLY A 471 -32.49 10.80 -16.07
CA GLY A 471 -33.54 10.00 -15.46
C GLY A 471 -33.44 8.52 -15.81
N GLU A 472 -33.14 8.20 -17.07
CA GLU A 472 -32.98 6.82 -17.54
C GLU A 472 -31.88 6.04 -16.81
N VAL A 473 -30.78 6.72 -16.47
CA VAL A 473 -29.64 6.09 -15.78
C VAL A 473 -29.76 6.13 -14.25
N CYS A 474 -30.81 6.74 -13.70
CA CYS A 474 -30.94 6.93 -12.25
C CYS A 474 -31.50 5.66 -11.58
N PRO A 475 -30.68 4.88 -10.82
CA PRO A 475 -31.13 3.60 -10.26
C PRO A 475 -32.08 3.75 -9.07
N THR A 476 -32.27 4.98 -8.56
CA THR A 476 -33.07 5.28 -7.37
C THR A 476 -34.36 6.04 -7.69
N HIS A 477 -34.62 6.32 -8.97
CA HIS A 477 -35.73 7.17 -9.41
C HIS A 477 -35.77 8.55 -8.71
N ALA A 478 -34.59 9.06 -8.33
CA ALA A 478 -34.44 10.38 -7.71
C ALA A 478 -34.66 11.55 -8.69
N ILE A 479 -34.75 11.28 -9.99
CA ILE A 479 -34.99 12.30 -11.01
C ILE A 479 -36.40 12.06 -11.55
N ARG A 480 -37.27 13.06 -11.40
CA ARG A 480 -38.65 13.06 -11.88
C ARG A 480 -38.78 14.06 -13.00
N PHE A 481 -39.76 13.86 -13.87
CA PHE A 481 -40.04 14.79 -14.95
C PHE A 481 -41.39 15.43 -14.70
N THR A 482 -41.43 16.76 -14.73
CA THR A 482 -42.65 17.55 -14.69
C THR A 482 -42.95 18.01 -16.10
N GLU A 483 -44.08 17.58 -16.65
CA GLU A 483 -44.52 18.01 -17.97
C GLU A 483 -45.07 19.44 -17.89
N LYS A 484 -44.57 20.31 -18.77
CA LYS A 484 -45.15 21.63 -19.03
C LYS A 484 -45.30 21.77 -20.53
N GLU A 485 -46.53 21.98 -20.97
CA GLU A 485 -46.91 21.98 -22.39
C GLU A 485 -46.60 20.64 -23.06
N THR A 486 -45.40 20.47 -23.62
CA THR A 486 -44.92 19.23 -24.27
C THR A 486 -43.47 18.88 -23.89
N ILE A 487 -42.89 19.64 -22.96
CA ILE A 487 -41.50 19.50 -22.51
C ILE A 487 -41.48 18.91 -21.10
N LEU A 488 -40.67 17.86 -20.95
CA LEU A 488 -40.46 17.13 -19.71
C LEU A 488 -39.27 17.73 -18.96
N TYR A 489 -39.55 18.61 -17.99
CA TYR A 489 -38.50 19.26 -17.20
C TYR A 489 -38.01 18.34 -16.06
N PRO A 490 -36.70 18.04 -15.99
CA PRO A 490 -36.16 17.20 -14.93
C PRO A 490 -36.08 17.95 -13.60
N GLU A 491 -36.57 17.32 -12.54
CA GLU A 491 -36.48 17.76 -11.15
C GLU A 491 -35.83 16.67 -10.29
N ILE A 492 -34.97 17.07 -9.36
CA ILE A 492 -34.24 16.13 -8.50
C ILE A 492 -34.89 16.09 -7.12
N ASP A 493 -35.40 14.92 -6.76
CA ASP A 493 -35.83 14.62 -5.39
C ASP A 493 -34.65 14.09 -4.56
N ARG A 494 -34.11 14.99 -3.75
CA ARG A 494 -32.90 14.79 -2.94
C ARG A 494 -33.05 13.70 -1.90
N GLN A 495 -34.27 13.31 -1.51
CA GLN A 495 -34.48 12.29 -0.48
C GLN A 495 -34.15 10.87 -0.98
N TYR A 496 -34.28 10.62 -2.29
CA TYR A 496 -33.97 9.33 -2.91
C TYR A 496 -32.55 9.28 -3.51
N CYS A 497 -31.95 10.44 -3.77
CA CYS A 497 -30.62 10.53 -4.38
C CYS A 497 -29.54 9.96 -3.45
N ILE A 498 -28.75 9.01 -3.95
CA ILE A 498 -27.60 8.46 -3.21
C ILE A 498 -26.26 9.11 -3.60
N GLY A 499 -26.24 9.94 -4.64
CA GLY A 499 -25.02 10.59 -5.12
C GLY A 499 -24.04 9.65 -5.85
N CYS A 500 -24.54 8.68 -6.62
CA CYS A 500 -23.70 7.69 -7.33
C CYS A 500 -22.97 8.24 -8.58
N GLY A 501 -23.39 9.39 -9.10
CA GLY A 501 -22.76 10.05 -10.25
C GLY A 501 -23.16 9.53 -11.64
N ALA A 502 -24.06 8.55 -11.73
CA ALA A 502 -24.49 8.00 -13.03
C ALA A 502 -25.10 9.08 -13.94
N CYS A 503 -25.96 9.94 -13.38
CA CYS A 503 -26.59 11.04 -14.10
C CYS A 503 -25.58 12.11 -14.59
N GLN A 504 -24.55 12.41 -13.79
CA GLN A 504 -23.48 13.35 -14.16
C GLN A 504 -22.65 12.82 -15.34
N LEU A 505 -22.38 11.52 -15.37
CA LEU A 505 -21.65 10.91 -16.48
C LEU A 505 -22.48 10.92 -17.78
N ALA A 506 -23.77 10.58 -17.68
CA ALA A 506 -24.69 10.47 -18.81
C ALA A 506 -25.10 11.81 -19.44
N CYS A 507 -25.06 12.90 -18.68
CA CYS A 507 -25.43 14.22 -19.16
C CYS A 507 -24.61 14.62 -20.40
N PRO A 508 -25.22 14.99 -21.54
CA PRO A 508 -24.49 15.26 -22.78
C PRO A 508 -23.81 16.63 -22.83
N THR A 509 -24.24 17.59 -22.01
CA THR A 509 -23.74 18.97 -22.04
C THR A 509 -22.26 19.05 -21.64
N THR A 510 -21.56 20.08 -22.11
CA THR A 510 -20.18 20.41 -21.70
C THR A 510 -20.09 21.91 -21.42
N PRO A 511 -19.97 22.35 -20.15
CA PRO A 511 -19.89 21.57 -18.90
C PRO A 511 -21.17 20.77 -18.59
N ARG A 512 -21.06 19.77 -17.70
CA ARG A 512 -22.21 18.94 -17.28
C ARG A 512 -23.24 19.80 -16.53
N SER A 513 -24.51 19.72 -16.93
CA SER A 513 -25.61 20.45 -16.27
C SER A 513 -26.06 19.80 -14.96
N ILE A 514 -25.74 18.52 -14.73
CA ILE A 514 -25.99 17.86 -13.45
C ILE A 514 -24.66 17.45 -12.81
N VAL A 515 -24.42 17.90 -11.58
CA VAL A 515 -23.16 17.73 -10.86
C VAL A 515 -23.45 17.17 -9.47
N VAL A 516 -22.65 16.19 -9.03
CA VAL A 516 -22.78 15.63 -7.69
C VAL A 516 -21.79 16.30 -6.74
N HIS A 517 -22.34 16.93 -5.71
CA HIS A 517 -21.58 17.53 -4.62
C HIS A 517 -21.42 16.53 -3.47
N ALA A 518 -20.28 16.56 -2.79
CA ALA A 518 -20.05 15.72 -1.64
C ALA A 518 -20.89 16.20 -0.45
N ARG A 519 -21.43 15.25 0.31
CA ARG A 519 -21.90 15.56 1.66
C ARG A 519 -20.72 15.51 2.63
N PRO A 520 -20.62 16.46 3.58
CA PRO A 520 -19.62 16.39 4.64
C PRO A 520 -19.71 15.06 5.42
N GLU A 521 -20.93 14.65 5.73
CA GLU A 521 -21.28 13.38 6.36
C GLU A 521 -22.30 12.62 5.52
N HIS A 522 -22.09 11.30 5.40
CA HIS A 522 -22.98 10.39 4.69
C HIS A 522 -24.30 10.28 5.45
N LYS A 523 -25.40 10.32 4.70
CA LYS A 523 -26.76 10.17 5.24
C LYS A 523 -27.41 8.91 4.71
N LYS A 524 -28.62 8.63 5.19
CA LYS A 524 -29.47 7.57 4.66
C LYS A 524 -30.53 8.19 3.74
N ALA A 525 -30.54 7.77 2.48
CA ALA A 525 -31.60 8.07 1.53
C ALA A 525 -32.85 7.24 1.83
N GLN A 526 -34.01 7.75 1.43
CA GLN A 526 -35.25 6.98 1.43
C GLN A 526 -35.27 6.01 0.25
N LYS A 527 -35.98 4.89 0.41
CA LYS A 527 -36.23 3.96 -0.69
C LYS A 527 -37.43 4.48 -1.46
N TYR A 528 -37.28 4.70 -2.76
CA TYR A 528 -38.42 5.00 -3.61
C TYR A 528 -39.34 3.77 -3.70
N ILE A 529 -40.62 3.97 -3.42
CA ILE A 529 -41.67 2.97 -3.57
C ILE A 529 -42.52 3.48 -4.73
N HIS A 530 -42.62 2.69 -5.79
CA HIS A 530 -43.55 3.01 -6.87
C HIS A 530 -44.96 3.04 -6.27
N PRO A 531 -45.72 4.14 -6.45
CA PRO A 531 -47.13 4.14 -6.08
C PRO A 531 -47.78 2.92 -6.73
N GLU A 532 -48.47 2.10 -5.93
CA GLU A 532 -49.29 1.03 -6.48
C GLU A 532 -50.23 1.68 -7.49
N THR A 533 -50.11 1.26 -8.75
CA THR A 533 -51.03 1.69 -9.79
C THR A 533 -52.38 1.17 -9.33
N SER A 534 -53.28 2.06 -8.92
CA SER A 534 -54.66 1.70 -8.62
C SER A 534 -55.17 0.90 -9.82
N GLY A 535 -55.49 -0.38 -9.59
CA GLY A 535 -55.78 -1.33 -10.64
C GLY A 535 -56.97 -0.89 -11.48
N GLU A 536 -56.69 -0.24 -12.61
CA GLU A 536 -57.51 -0.43 -13.79
C GLU A 536 -57.04 -1.73 -14.43
N SER A 537 -57.88 -2.76 -14.27
CA SER A 537 -57.89 -3.96 -15.10
C SER A 537 -57.78 -3.54 -16.57
N ARG A 538 -56.56 -3.56 -17.13
CA ARG A 538 -56.40 -3.63 -18.57
C ARG A 538 -56.94 -4.98 -18.99
N THR A 539 -58.19 -5.00 -19.45
CA THR A 539 -58.70 -6.07 -20.31
C THR A 539 -57.65 -6.32 -21.38
N SER A 540 -57.11 -7.53 -21.39
CA SER A 540 -56.21 -8.02 -22.44
C SER A 540 -56.98 -7.99 -23.77
N SER A 541 -56.86 -6.91 -24.52
CA SER A 541 -57.03 -6.99 -25.96
C SER A 541 -55.74 -7.59 -26.49
N ASP A 542 -55.80 -8.87 -26.86
CA ASP A 542 -54.86 -9.51 -27.78
C ASP A 542 -54.75 -8.62 -29.04
N GLN A 543 -53.79 -7.71 -29.03
CA GLN A 543 -53.22 -7.16 -30.24
C GLN A 543 -51.74 -7.47 -30.16
N ASP A 544 -51.36 -8.51 -30.88
CA ASP A 544 -49.98 -8.87 -31.17
C ASP A 544 -49.22 -7.60 -31.54
N PHE A 545 -48.15 -7.36 -30.79
CA PHE A 545 -47.21 -6.27 -31.01
C PHE A 545 -46.52 -6.53 -32.37
N PRO A 546 -46.68 -5.67 -33.39
CA PRO A 546 -46.21 -6.00 -34.73
C PRO A 546 -44.74 -5.58 -34.87
N PHE A 547 -43.83 -6.46 -34.45
CA PHE A 547 -42.44 -6.48 -34.91
C PHE A 547 -41.95 -7.91 -35.08
#